data_AF-A0A4Y2MF03-F1
#
_entry.id   AF-A0A4Y2MF03-F1
#
_cell.length_a   1.000
_cell.length_b   1.000
_cell.length_c   1.000
_cell.angle_alpha   90.00
_cell.angle_beta   90.00
_cell.angle_gamma   90.00
#
_symmetry.space_group_name_H-M   'P 1'
#
loop_
_entity.id
_entity.type
_entity.pdbx_description
1 polymer ?
#
loop_
_entity_poly.entity_id
_entity_poly.type
_entity_poly.pdbx_seq_one_letter_code
_entity_poly.pdbx_strand_id
1 'polypeptide(L)'
;MWKDNIPWDREVEDNMKLEFLQWFEELGALKNLSVSRCFCPASCGQHGISVHTFCDASQFAYAAAVFVRIECADVVQVNLLAAKSRVAPVKTITIPRVELLVATVGARLCRSVLSALQWDNVNQHYWTDSTTVLGWIQREELWSVFVNNRVQEIRKLTDPTLWKHLPGAQNPADLPSRGCSAHQLSCSRWWEGHKWLLQTQENWPVTKPVFDEQSVLKERRKTNPTSKCLPFVCSLNQTENNESSSEGNKEDSISRYNSGWHYYYFSSYDRMLRMVAWMKRFVFNCRNSTSRITDFRQIGVPDLDQAGEVVLNKRIKYRQQLITDIRKRFRSEYLGLLIQRNEHKKHGREIKLGKVVGSDNVKCTDWPLGFVIELLPGKDGVTRLVRLRTSKGELFTASTENFPT
;
A
#
# COMPACT_ATOMS: atom_id res chain seq x y z
N MET A 1 15.04 -7.61 -19.00
CA MET A 1 15.23 -6.16 -19.27
C MET A 1 15.65 -5.37 -18.03
N TRP A 2 14.75 -5.03 -17.10
CA TRP A 2 15.13 -4.19 -15.93
C TRP A 2 16.12 -4.84 -14.97
N LYS A 3 16.04 -6.16 -14.75
CA LYS A 3 17.02 -6.89 -13.91
C LYS A 3 18.42 -6.86 -14.54
N ASP A 4 18.48 -6.90 -15.86
CA ASP A 4 19.72 -7.03 -16.63
C ASP A 4 20.34 -5.67 -16.98
N ASN A 5 19.75 -4.57 -16.49
CA ASN A 5 20.14 -3.19 -16.77
C ASN A 5 20.33 -2.89 -18.27
N ILE A 6 19.49 -3.49 -19.13
CA ILE A 6 19.53 -3.23 -20.56
C ILE A 6 19.07 -1.78 -20.79
N PRO A 7 19.90 -0.93 -21.42
CA PRO A 7 19.54 0.45 -21.71
C PRO A 7 18.48 0.50 -22.82
N TRP A 8 17.70 1.58 -22.86
CA TRP A 8 16.49 1.69 -23.67
C TRP A 8 16.75 1.69 -25.19
N ASP A 9 17.97 2.00 -25.61
CA ASP A 9 18.45 2.12 -26.99
C ASP A 9 19.12 0.84 -27.51
N ARG A 10 19.33 -0.16 -26.65
CA ARG A 10 19.92 -1.44 -27.05
C ARG A 10 18.84 -2.39 -27.56
N GLU A 11 19.11 -3.02 -28.71
CA GLU A 11 18.24 -4.08 -29.22
C GLU A 11 18.18 -5.26 -28.23
N VAL A 12 16.96 -5.75 -28.00
CA VAL A 12 16.72 -6.91 -27.13
C VAL A 12 17.13 -8.20 -27.84
N GLU A 13 17.48 -9.23 -27.07
CA GLU A 13 17.81 -10.54 -27.62
C GLU A 13 16.64 -11.13 -28.42
N ASP A 14 16.94 -11.91 -29.47
CA ASP A 14 15.95 -12.46 -30.39
C ASP A 14 14.87 -13.28 -29.68
N ASN A 15 15.23 -14.04 -28.63
CA ASN A 15 14.24 -14.79 -27.86
C ASN A 15 13.22 -13.88 -27.17
N MET A 16 13.67 -12.78 -26.57
CA MET A 16 12.79 -11.82 -25.90
C MET A 16 11.91 -11.07 -26.91
N LYS A 17 12.47 -10.75 -28.07
CA LYS A 17 11.74 -10.17 -29.20
C LYS A 17 10.63 -11.11 -29.67
N LEU A 18 10.95 -12.40 -29.83
CA LEU A 18 10.00 -13.43 -30.22
C LEU A 18 8.87 -13.59 -29.20
N GLU A 19 9.19 -13.73 -27.91
CA GLU A 19 8.21 -13.83 -26.82
C GLU A 19 7.28 -12.59 -26.78
N PHE A 20 7.84 -11.39 -26.96
CA PHE A 20 7.06 -10.16 -27.00
C PHE A 20 6.13 -10.10 -28.21
N LEU A 21 6.62 -10.45 -29.40
CA LEU A 21 5.81 -10.45 -30.62
C LEU A 21 4.68 -11.48 -30.53
N GLN A 22 4.96 -12.67 -30.00
CA GLN A 22 3.93 -13.69 -29.75
C GLN A 22 2.85 -13.16 -28.80
N TRP A 23 3.24 -12.57 -27.67
CA TRP A 23 2.30 -11.92 -26.74
C TRP A 23 1.50 -10.79 -27.41
N PHE A 24 2.14 -10.00 -28.27
CA PHE A 24 1.51 -8.89 -28.98
C PHE A 24 0.44 -9.37 -29.99
N GLU A 25 0.72 -10.44 -30.74
CA GLU A 25 -0.23 -11.04 -31.66
C GLU A 25 -1.47 -11.59 -30.92
N GLU A 26 -1.28 -12.18 -29.74
CA GLU A 26 -2.36 -12.69 -28.90
C GLU A 26 -3.34 -11.62 -28.44
N LEU A 27 -2.93 -10.34 -28.36
CA LEU A 27 -3.83 -9.23 -28.00
C LEU A 27 -5.01 -9.11 -28.97
N GLY A 28 -4.86 -9.57 -30.21
CA GLY A 28 -5.95 -9.64 -31.18
C GLY A 28 -7.11 -10.52 -30.70
N ALA A 29 -6.83 -11.61 -29.99
CA ALA A 29 -7.84 -12.53 -29.47
C ALA A 29 -8.71 -11.89 -28.36
N LEU A 30 -8.15 -10.94 -27.59
CA LEU A 30 -8.87 -10.25 -26.53
C LEU A 30 -10.02 -9.37 -27.04
N LYS A 31 -10.03 -9.01 -28.33
CA LYS A 31 -11.15 -8.26 -28.94
C LYS A 31 -12.48 -9.01 -28.88
N ASN A 32 -12.43 -10.34 -28.88
CA ASN A 32 -13.61 -11.20 -28.84
C ASN A 32 -14.02 -11.57 -27.40
N LEU A 33 -13.22 -11.18 -26.41
CA LEU A 33 -13.50 -11.46 -25.01
C LEU A 33 -14.54 -10.46 -24.49
N SER A 34 -15.66 -10.97 -24.01
CA SER A 34 -16.75 -10.18 -23.43
C SER A 34 -17.03 -10.63 -22.01
N VAL A 35 -16.94 -9.68 -21.07
CA VAL A 35 -17.25 -9.91 -19.65
C VAL A 35 -18.53 -9.15 -19.30
N SER A 36 -19.51 -9.85 -18.73
CA SER A 36 -20.71 -9.17 -18.21
C SER A 36 -20.32 -8.25 -17.06
N ARG A 37 -20.62 -6.95 -17.20
CA ARG A 37 -20.36 -5.95 -16.15
C ARG A 37 -21.42 -5.97 -15.05
N CYS A 38 -22.63 -6.42 -15.37
CA CYS A 38 -23.70 -6.53 -14.37
C CYS A 38 -23.58 -7.88 -13.68
N PHE A 39 -23.39 -7.84 -12.36
CA PHE A 39 -23.47 -9.00 -11.48
C PHE A 39 -24.78 -9.01 -10.68
N CYS A 40 -25.71 -8.08 -10.95
CA CYS A 40 -26.99 -8.01 -10.25
C CYS A 40 -28.00 -8.94 -10.96
N PRO A 41 -28.54 -9.97 -10.29
CA PRO A 41 -29.61 -10.78 -10.86
C PRO A 41 -30.86 -9.92 -11.02
N ALA A 42 -31.45 -9.94 -12.22
CA ALA A 42 -32.52 -9.02 -12.63
C ALA A 42 -33.86 -9.18 -11.86
N SER A 43 -33.97 -10.20 -11.00
CA SER A 43 -35.20 -10.50 -10.26
C SER A 43 -34.98 -11.68 -9.31
N CYS A 44 -34.84 -11.45 -8.01
CA CYS A 44 -35.17 -12.42 -6.93
C CYS A 44 -35.21 -11.69 -5.58
N GLY A 45 -35.80 -12.30 -4.54
CA GLY A 45 -36.06 -11.69 -3.23
C GLY A 45 -34.83 -11.56 -2.30
N GLN A 46 -34.90 -12.09 -1.08
CA GLN A 46 -33.76 -12.09 -0.14
C GLN A 46 -32.54 -12.78 -0.79
N HIS A 47 -31.45 -12.04 -0.93
CA HIS A 47 -30.21 -12.52 -1.52
C HIS A 47 -29.16 -12.77 -0.43
N GLY A 48 -28.55 -13.95 -0.46
CA GLY A 48 -27.28 -14.18 0.24
C GLY A 48 -26.14 -13.56 -0.57
N ILE A 49 -25.38 -12.63 0.02
CA ILE A 49 -24.21 -12.04 -0.64
C ILE A 49 -22.97 -12.33 0.19
N SER A 50 -21.93 -12.85 -0.46
CA SER A 50 -20.60 -12.98 0.13
C SER A 50 -19.52 -12.48 -0.82
N VAL A 51 -18.44 -11.94 -0.24
CA VAL A 51 -17.29 -11.40 -0.97
C VAL A 51 -16.06 -12.25 -0.64
N HIS A 52 -15.39 -12.74 -1.67
CA HIS A 52 -14.25 -13.64 -1.57
C HIS A 52 -13.00 -12.97 -2.14
N THR A 53 -12.00 -12.78 -1.31
CA THR A 53 -10.71 -12.18 -1.69
C THR A 53 -9.63 -13.24 -1.72
N PHE A 54 -9.05 -13.47 -2.89
CA PHE A 54 -7.98 -14.43 -3.11
C PHE A 54 -6.65 -13.71 -3.27
N CYS A 55 -5.60 -14.24 -2.66
CA CYS A 55 -4.25 -13.69 -2.73
C CYS A 55 -3.30 -14.81 -3.18
N ASP A 56 -2.40 -14.47 -4.11
CA ASP A 56 -1.36 -15.39 -4.58
C ASP A 56 -0.07 -14.61 -4.88
N ALA A 57 1.07 -15.24 -4.63
CA ALA A 57 2.36 -14.66 -4.93
C ALA A 57 3.32 -15.70 -5.52
N SER A 58 3.98 -15.29 -6.59
CA SER A 58 5.09 -16.01 -7.19
C SER A 58 6.40 -15.23 -7.02
N GLN A 59 7.50 -15.83 -7.47
CA GLN A 59 8.80 -15.16 -7.53
C GLN A 59 8.84 -13.97 -8.51
N PHE A 60 7.89 -13.88 -9.43
CA PHE A 60 7.89 -12.89 -10.52
C PHE A 60 6.80 -11.84 -10.36
N ALA A 61 5.63 -12.21 -9.84
CA ALA A 61 4.51 -11.31 -9.63
C ALA A 61 3.62 -11.81 -8.50
N TYR A 62 2.76 -10.94 -8.00
CA TYR A 62 1.78 -11.27 -6.98
C TYR A 62 0.47 -10.57 -7.30
N ALA A 63 -0.64 -11.23 -6.99
CA ALA A 63 -1.96 -10.77 -7.38
C ALA A 63 -3.03 -11.05 -6.33
N ALA A 64 -3.98 -10.12 -6.23
CA ALA A 64 -5.20 -10.30 -5.47
C ALA A 64 -6.41 -10.17 -6.37
N ALA A 65 -7.43 -11.01 -6.15
CA ALA A 65 -8.68 -11.01 -6.90
C ALA A 65 -9.87 -11.07 -5.94
N VAL A 66 -10.85 -10.19 -6.13
CA VAL A 66 -12.06 -10.07 -5.32
C VAL A 66 -13.24 -10.50 -6.16
N PHE A 67 -13.97 -11.51 -5.70
CA PHE A 67 -15.18 -12.04 -6.32
C PHE A 67 -16.38 -11.77 -5.42
N VAL A 68 -17.54 -11.52 -6.03
CA VAL A 68 -18.84 -11.60 -5.36
C VAL A 68 -19.45 -12.97 -5.64
N ARG A 69 -20.07 -13.54 -4.62
CA ARG A 69 -20.95 -14.70 -4.73
C ARG A 69 -22.34 -14.28 -4.28
N ILE A 70 -23.34 -14.55 -5.12
CA ILE A 70 -24.74 -14.17 -4.90
C ILE A 70 -25.58 -15.42 -4.98
N GLU A 71 -26.37 -15.64 -3.94
CA GLU A 71 -27.31 -16.75 -3.82
C GLU A 71 -28.74 -16.20 -3.98
N CYS A 72 -29.45 -16.71 -4.99
CA CYS A 72 -30.82 -16.35 -5.30
C CYS A 72 -31.66 -17.62 -5.42
N ALA A 73 -32.44 -17.94 -4.38
CA ALA A 73 -33.26 -19.17 -4.33
C ALA A 73 -32.46 -20.43 -4.73
N ASP A 74 -32.49 -20.82 -6.01
CA ASP A 74 -31.84 -22.03 -6.54
C ASP A 74 -30.59 -21.75 -7.40
N VAL A 75 -30.22 -20.47 -7.59
CA VAL A 75 -29.10 -20.08 -8.46
C VAL A 75 -28.01 -19.38 -7.67
N VAL A 76 -26.79 -19.92 -7.78
CA VAL A 76 -25.56 -19.30 -7.28
C VAL A 76 -24.81 -18.68 -8.45
N GLN A 77 -24.46 -17.40 -8.34
CA GLN A 77 -23.66 -16.70 -9.32
C GLN A 77 -22.36 -16.19 -8.68
N VAL A 78 -21.27 -16.26 -9.44
CA VAL A 78 -19.96 -15.77 -9.00
C VAL A 78 -19.40 -14.87 -10.10
N ASN A 79 -18.95 -13.68 -9.71
CA ASN A 79 -18.43 -12.68 -10.63
C ASN A 79 -17.22 -11.96 -10.03
N LEU A 80 -16.23 -11.70 -10.86
CA LEU A 80 -15.09 -10.86 -10.49
C LEU A 80 -15.54 -9.41 -10.30
N LEU A 81 -15.26 -8.84 -9.13
CA LEU A 81 -15.46 -7.42 -8.83
C LEU A 81 -14.22 -6.59 -9.15
N ALA A 82 -13.04 -7.07 -8.74
CA ALA A 82 -11.80 -6.37 -8.95
C ALA A 82 -10.61 -7.32 -8.88
N ALA A 83 -9.55 -7.01 -9.63
CA ALA A 83 -8.28 -7.71 -9.54
C ALA A 83 -7.12 -6.73 -9.57
N LYS A 84 -6.01 -7.11 -8.94
CA LYS A 84 -4.79 -6.31 -8.92
C LYS A 84 -3.58 -7.21 -8.91
N SER A 85 -2.78 -7.15 -9.97
CA SER A 85 -1.46 -7.79 -10.06
C SER A 85 -0.34 -6.75 -9.95
N ARG A 86 0.84 -7.19 -9.51
CA ARG A 86 2.06 -6.39 -9.43
C ARG A 86 3.28 -7.27 -9.69
N VAL A 87 4.26 -6.73 -10.40
CA VAL A 87 5.58 -7.37 -10.56
C VAL A 87 6.27 -7.42 -9.20
N ALA A 88 6.88 -8.57 -8.89
CA ALA A 88 7.66 -8.76 -7.67
C ALA A 88 8.85 -7.78 -7.63
N PRO A 89 9.22 -7.26 -6.44
CA PRO A 89 10.34 -6.32 -6.34
C PRO A 89 11.63 -6.92 -6.91
N VAL A 90 12.42 -6.10 -7.60
CA VAL A 90 13.75 -6.50 -8.11
C VAL A 90 14.68 -6.87 -6.95
N LYS A 91 14.57 -6.14 -5.82
CA LYS A 91 15.27 -6.49 -4.58
C LYS A 91 14.70 -7.80 -4.04
N THR A 92 15.58 -8.78 -3.84
CA THR A 92 15.25 -10.08 -3.28
C THR A 92 14.61 -9.92 -1.91
N ILE A 93 13.31 -10.20 -1.87
CA ILE A 93 12.54 -10.43 -0.65
C ILE A 93 12.15 -11.90 -0.62
N THR A 94 11.96 -12.46 0.58
CA THR A 94 11.58 -13.87 0.73
C THR A 94 10.16 -14.09 0.21
N ILE A 95 9.88 -15.29 -0.31
CA ILE A 95 8.55 -15.67 -0.82
C ILE A 95 7.45 -15.38 0.22
N PRO A 96 7.58 -15.78 1.51
CA PRO A 96 6.60 -15.42 2.54
C PRO A 96 6.35 -13.92 2.70
N ARG A 97 7.36 -13.07 2.49
CA ARG A 97 7.18 -11.61 2.54
C ARG A 97 6.44 -11.08 1.32
N VAL A 98 6.60 -11.68 0.14
CA VAL A 98 5.80 -11.36 -1.06
C VAL A 98 4.35 -11.79 -0.85
N GLU A 99 4.14 -13.01 -0.33
CA GLU A 99 2.82 -13.54 0.03
C GLU A 99 2.12 -12.60 1.03
N LEU A 100 2.82 -12.12 2.06
CA LEU A 100 2.26 -11.15 3.01
C LEU A 100 1.94 -9.78 2.37
N LEU A 101 2.76 -9.35 1.40
CA LEU A 101 2.49 -8.11 0.66
C LEU A 101 1.19 -8.22 -0.13
N VAL A 102 0.95 -9.34 -0.80
CA VAL A 102 -0.28 -9.53 -1.56
C VAL A 102 -1.50 -9.69 -0.65
N ALA A 103 -1.37 -10.34 0.51
CA ALA A 103 -2.41 -10.37 1.53
C ALA A 103 -2.80 -8.94 1.99
N THR A 104 -1.80 -8.07 2.17
CA THR A 104 -2.04 -6.65 2.50
C THR A 104 -2.74 -5.92 1.35
N VAL A 105 -2.36 -6.20 0.10
CA VAL A 105 -3.02 -5.62 -1.09
C VAL A 105 -4.45 -6.13 -1.21
N GLY A 106 -4.71 -7.41 -0.98
CA GLY A 106 -6.04 -8.02 -1.00
C GLY A 106 -6.96 -7.39 0.05
N ALA A 107 -6.50 -7.23 1.29
CA ALA A 107 -7.26 -6.55 2.34
C ALA A 107 -7.66 -5.11 1.95
N ARG A 108 -6.72 -4.35 1.37
CA ARG A 108 -7.00 -2.98 0.88
C ARG A 108 -7.96 -2.98 -0.30
N LEU A 109 -7.78 -3.90 -1.24
CA LEU A 109 -8.62 -4.01 -2.44
C LEU A 109 -10.05 -4.34 -2.06
N CYS A 110 -10.25 -5.33 -1.20
CA CYS A 110 -11.56 -5.69 -0.67
C CYS A 110 -12.22 -4.49 0.02
N ARG A 111 -11.51 -3.81 0.93
CA ARG A 111 -12.05 -2.62 1.61
C ARG A 111 -12.46 -1.52 0.63
N SER A 112 -11.67 -1.29 -0.41
CA SER A 112 -11.99 -0.31 -1.45
C SER A 112 -13.24 -0.70 -2.24
N VAL A 113 -13.39 -1.98 -2.58
CA VAL A 113 -14.57 -2.52 -3.29
C VAL A 113 -15.81 -2.38 -2.41
N LEU A 114 -15.76 -2.83 -1.16
CA LEU A 114 -16.87 -2.74 -0.21
C LEU A 114 -17.32 -1.30 0.02
N SER A 115 -16.36 -0.37 0.18
CA SER A 115 -16.66 1.05 0.33
C SER A 115 -17.28 1.66 -0.92
N ALA A 116 -16.83 1.27 -2.12
CA ALA A 116 -17.40 1.76 -3.38
C ALA A 116 -18.82 1.24 -3.62
N LEU A 117 -19.11 0.02 -3.18
CA LEU A 117 -20.44 -0.61 -3.26
C LEU A 117 -21.37 -0.26 -2.10
N GLN A 118 -20.86 0.43 -1.07
CA GLN A 118 -21.58 0.75 0.17
C GLN A 118 -22.10 -0.51 0.88
N TRP A 119 -21.28 -1.56 0.90
CA TRP A 119 -21.58 -2.84 1.55
C TRP A 119 -20.86 -2.94 2.89
N ASP A 120 -21.47 -2.41 3.93
CA ASP A 120 -20.87 -2.37 5.27
C ASP A 120 -20.94 -3.73 6.01
N ASN A 121 -22.02 -4.49 5.80
CA ASN A 121 -22.32 -5.73 6.52
C ASN A 121 -22.51 -6.92 5.58
N VAL A 122 -21.52 -7.18 4.71
CA VAL A 122 -21.52 -8.35 3.82
C VAL A 122 -20.58 -9.44 4.35
N ASN A 123 -20.95 -10.70 4.15
CA ASN A 123 -20.11 -11.84 4.49
C ASN A 123 -18.81 -11.79 3.71
N GLN A 124 -17.68 -11.93 4.40
CA GLN A 124 -16.35 -11.81 3.81
C GLN A 124 -15.53 -13.08 4.03
N HIS A 125 -14.76 -13.47 3.02
CA HIS A 125 -13.80 -14.56 3.09
C HIS A 125 -12.48 -14.15 2.44
N TYR A 126 -11.37 -14.44 3.13
CA TYR A 126 -10.02 -14.15 2.64
C TYR A 126 -9.25 -15.46 2.47
N TRP A 127 -8.61 -15.63 1.32
CA TRP A 127 -8.02 -16.90 0.89
C TRP A 127 -6.56 -16.71 0.51
N THR A 128 -5.71 -17.61 1.01
CA THR A 128 -4.28 -17.66 0.72
C THR A 128 -3.81 -19.11 0.74
N ASP A 129 -2.84 -19.46 -0.10
CA ASP A 129 -2.16 -20.75 -0.10
C ASP A 129 -0.90 -20.76 0.78
N SER A 130 -0.42 -19.58 1.18
CA SER A 130 0.63 -19.45 2.18
C SER A 130 0.16 -19.75 3.61
N THR A 131 0.54 -20.92 4.13
CA THR A 131 0.36 -21.26 5.56
C THR A 131 1.19 -20.35 6.46
N THR A 132 2.35 -19.86 5.99
CA THR A 132 3.21 -18.95 6.77
C THR A 132 2.50 -17.61 7.01
N VAL A 133 1.93 -17.02 5.97
CA VAL A 133 1.16 -15.77 6.07
C VAL A 133 -0.05 -15.96 6.96
N LEU A 134 -0.77 -17.07 6.81
CA LEU A 134 -1.91 -17.38 7.65
C LEU A 134 -1.50 -17.47 9.13
N GLY A 135 -0.38 -18.13 9.42
CA GLY A 135 0.19 -18.20 10.77
C GLY A 135 0.49 -16.82 11.36
N TRP A 136 1.10 -15.92 10.57
CA TRP A 136 1.37 -14.55 11.03
C TRP A 136 0.11 -13.73 11.27
N ILE A 137 -0.92 -13.89 10.42
CA ILE A 137 -2.19 -13.16 10.56
C ILE A 137 -2.97 -13.66 11.79
N GLN A 138 -2.98 -14.96 12.06
CA GLN A 138 -3.80 -15.56 13.11
C GLN A 138 -3.14 -15.54 14.50
N ARG A 139 -1.81 -15.51 14.60
CA ARG A 139 -1.10 -15.55 15.89
C ARG A 139 -0.69 -14.17 16.39
N GLU A 140 -0.97 -13.86 17.64
CA GLU A 140 -0.54 -12.60 18.28
C GLU A 140 0.87 -12.69 18.84
N GLU A 141 1.88 -12.58 17.98
CA GLU A 141 3.29 -12.57 18.38
C GLU A 141 4.01 -11.29 17.95
N LEU A 142 5.17 -11.05 18.55
CA LEU A 142 6.05 -9.94 18.18
C LEU A 142 6.86 -10.30 16.94
N TRP A 143 6.32 -10.01 15.76
CA TRP A 143 7.02 -10.23 14.49
C TRP A 143 8.06 -9.14 14.18
N SER A 144 8.94 -9.42 13.22
CA SER A 144 9.85 -8.42 12.65
C SER A 144 9.09 -7.18 12.17
N VAL A 145 9.77 -6.03 12.07
CA VAL A 145 9.12 -4.76 11.69
C VAL A 145 8.34 -4.87 10.39
N PHE A 146 8.90 -5.56 9.39
CA PHE A 146 8.24 -5.74 8.10
C PHE A 146 6.92 -6.48 8.23
N VAL A 147 6.95 -7.66 8.89
CA VAL A 147 5.79 -8.53 9.06
C VAL A 147 4.76 -7.89 9.97
N ASN A 148 5.19 -7.38 11.13
CA ASN A 148 4.29 -6.77 12.11
C ASN A 148 3.50 -5.60 11.52
N ASN A 149 4.14 -4.67 10.80
CA ASN A 149 3.43 -3.52 10.24
C ASN A 149 2.33 -3.94 9.25
N ARG A 150 2.54 -5.01 8.48
CA ARG A 150 1.59 -5.52 7.49
C ARG A 150 0.48 -6.35 8.13
N VAL A 151 0.83 -7.21 9.09
CA VAL A 151 -0.15 -7.96 9.89
C VAL A 151 -1.09 -6.99 10.61
N GLN A 152 -0.56 -5.98 11.29
CA GLN A 152 -1.39 -4.99 12.00
C GLN A 152 -2.31 -4.22 11.04
N GLU A 153 -1.85 -3.91 9.84
CA GLU A 153 -2.71 -3.30 8.83
C GLU A 153 -3.82 -4.26 8.36
N ILE A 154 -3.50 -5.52 8.08
CA ILE A 154 -4.48 -6.55 7.71
C ILE A 154 -5.53 -6.72 8.82
N ARG A 155 -5.11 -6.81 10.08
CA ARG A 155 -6.01 -6.93 11.24
C ARG A 155 -6.87 -5.70 11.48
N LYS A 156 -6.38 -4.52 11.11
CA LYS A 156 -7.17 -3.29 11.15
C LYS A 156 -8.25 -3.27 10.06
N LEU A 157 -7.97 -3.85 8.90
CA LEU A 157 -8.87 -3.85 7.75
C LEU A 157 -9.83 -5.04 7.73
N THR A 158 -9.46 -6.16 8.35
CA THR A 158 -10.13 -7.46 8.24
C THR A 158 -10.08 -8.20 9.56
N ASP A 159 -11.05 -9.05 9.83
CA ASP A 159 -11.01 -9.97 10.96
C ASP A 159 -10.07 -11.15 10.65
N PRO A 160 -9.06 -11.44 11.51
CA PRO A 160 -8.14 -12.57 11.34
C PRO A 160 -8.82 -13.93 11.16
N THR A 161 -10.00 -14.14 11.76
CA THR A 161 -10.73 -15.41 11.74
C THR A 161 -11.34 -15.71 10.37
N LEU A 162 -11.50 -14.70 9.52
CA LEU A 162 -12.05 -14.83 8.17
C LEU A 162 -11.01 -15.27 7.13
N TRP A 163 -9.73 -15.34 7.52
CA TRP A 163 -8.64 -15.82 6.68
C TRP A 163 -8.56 -17.35 6.72
N LYS A 164 -8.59 -17.95 5.54
CA LYS A 164 -8.63 -19.40 5.33
C LYS A 164 -7.52 -19.83 4.38
N HIS A 165 -7.02 -21.04 4.61
CA HIS A 165 -6.08 -21.67 3.70
C HIS A 165 -6.82 -22.33 2.53
N LEU A 166 -6.21 -22.25 1.33
CA LEU A 166 -6.70 -22.86 0.10
C LEU A 166 -5.51 -23.45 -0.67
N PRO A 167 -5.60 -24.67 -1.24
CA PRO A 167 -4.55 -25.18 -2.12
C PRO A 167 -4.31 -24.28 -3.33
N GLY A 168 -3.03 -24.03 -3.69
CA GLY A 168 -2.67 -23.13 -4.80
C GLY A 168 -3.35 -23.47 -6.13
N ALA A 169 -3.50 -24.76 -6.47
CA ALA A 169 -4.19 -25.19 -7.70
C ALA A 169 -5.67 -24.79 -7.79
N GLN A 170 -6.29 -24.46 -6.66
CA GLN A 170 -7.68 -24.01 -6.57
C GLN A 170 -7.81 -22.51 -6.34
N ASN A 171 -6.67 -21.79 -6.25
CA ASN A 171 -6.59 -20.37 -6.01
C ASN A 171 -6.77 -19.58 -7.31
N PRO A 172 -7.87 -18.84 -7.50
CA PRO A 172 -8.07 -18.03 -8.69
C PRO A 172 -7.00 -16.95 -8.87
N ALA A 173 -6.31 -16.53 -7.82
CA ALA A 173 -5.26 -15.51 -7.93
C ALA A 173 -3.94 -16.03 -8.56
N ASP A 174 -3.80 -17.34 -8.77
CA ASP A 174 -2.64 -17.97 -9.43
C ASP A 174 -2.46 -17.49 -10.88
N LEU A 175 -3.55 -17.40 -11.64
CA LEU A 175 -3.53 -16.97 -13.04
C LEU A 175 -2.95 -15.54 -13.21
N PRO A 176 -3.39 -14.50 -12.47
CA PRO A 176 -2.79 -13.17 -12.54
C PRO A 176 -1.43 -13.02 -11.81
N SER A 177 -0.99 -13.98 -10.98
CA SER A 177 0.32 -13.95 -10.31
C SER A 177 1.43 -14.66 -11.12
N ARG A 178 1.06 -15.59 -12.00
CA ARG A 178 1.96 -16.34 -12.88
C ARG A 178 1.93 -15.89 -14.34
N GLY A 179 0.84 -15.25 -14.75
CA GLY A 179 0.59 -14.85 -16.14
C GLY A 179 -0.14 -15.94 -16.92
N CYS A 180 -0.81 -15.53 -18.01
CA CYS A 180 -1.49 -16.43 -18.92
C CYS A 180 -1.54 -15.82 -20.33
N SER A 181 -1.72 -16.68 -21.33
CA SER A 181 -2.01 -16.27 -22.72
C SER A 181 -3.44 -15.75 -22.85
N ALA A 182 -3.71 -14.96 -23.91
CA ALA A 182 -5.05 -14.49 -24.20
C ALA A 182 -6.04 -15.66 -24.43
N HIS A 183 -5.55 -16.74 -25.04
CA HIS A 183 -6.33 -17.95 -25.26
C HIS A 183 -6.69 -18.65 -23.93
N GLN A 184 -5.74 -18.83 -23.02
CA GLN A 184 -6.00 -19.41 -21.70
C GLN A 184 -6.99 -18.56 -20.89
N LEU A 185 -6.87 -17.23 -20.92
CA LEU A 185 -7.80 -16.34 -20.25
C LEU A 185 -9.23 -16.49 -20.82
N SER A 186 -9.35 -16.54 -22.14
CA SER A 186 -10.64 -16.68 -22.84
C SER A 186 -11.31 -18.03 -22.53
N CYS A 187 -10.57 -19.12 -22.60
CA CYS A 187 -11.09 -20.48 -22.37
C CYS A 187 -11.41 -20.76 -20.90
N SER A 188 -10.66 -20.17 -19.97
CA SER A 188 -10.87 -20.39 -18.53
C SER A 188 -12.11 -19.68 -17.98
N ARG A 189 -12.59 -18.62 -18.64
CA ARG A 189 -13.65 -17.73 -18.13
C ARG A 189 -13.39 -17.28 -16.70
N TRP A 190 -12.13 -16.98 -16.39
CA TRP A 190 -11.64 -16.71 -15.03
C TRP A 190 -12.47 -15.70 -14.22
N TRP A 191 -13.11 -14.74 -14.88
CA TRP A 191 -14.00 -13.76 -14.25
C TRP A 191 -15.29 -14.34 -13.64
N GLU A 192 -15.61 -15.60 -13.90
CA GLU A 192 -16.72 -16.35 -13.26
C GLU A 192 -16.28 -17.07 -11.98
N GLY A 193 -15.00 -16.95 -11.61
CA GLY A 193 -14.45 -17.60 -10.43
C GLY A 193 -14.33 -19.12 -10.58
N HIS A 194 -13.78 -19.77 -9.56
CA HIS A 194 -13.61 -21.22 -9.58
C HIS A 194 -14.94 -21.92 -9.30
N LYS A 195 -15.21 -23.03 -10.00
CA LYS A 195 -16.44 -23.83 -9.89
C LYS A 195 -16.86 -24.22 -8.47
N TRP A 196 -15.91 -24.40 -7.54
CA TRP A 196 -16.25 -24.78 -6.15
C TRP A 196 -16.97 -23.65 -5.41
N LEU A 197 -16.81 -22.38 -5.82
CA LEU A 197 -17.56 -21.26 -5.24
C LEU A 197 -19.05 -21.32 -5.59
N LEU A 198 -19.44 -22.06 -6.63
CA LEU A 198 -20.84 -22.29 -6.96
C LEU A 198 -21.49 -23.31 -6.02
N GLN A 199 -20.68 -24.10 -5.32
CA GLN A 199 -21.16 -25.10 -4.36
C GLN A 199 -21.44 -24.46 -2.99
N THR A 200 -22.10 -25.22 -2.12
CA THR A 200 -22.35 -24.82 -0.73
C THR A 200 -21.04 -24.75 0.07
N GLN A 201 -21.07 -24.02 1.18
CA GLN A 201 -19.88 -23.74 1.98
C GLN A 201 -19.18 -25.00 2.54
N GLU A 202 -19.92 -26.08 2.76
CA GLU A 202 -19.41 -27.36 3.25
C GLU A 202 -18.50 -28.05 2.23
N ASN A 203 -18.71 -27.76 0.94
CA ASN A 203 -17.96 -28.34 -0.17
C ASN A 203 -16.78 -27.46 -0.61
N TRP A 204 -16.58 -26.30 0.03
CA TRP A 204 -15.42 -25.47 -0.26
C TRP A 204 -14.14 -26.19 0.19
N PRO A 205 -13.06 -26.10 -0.58
CA PRO A 205 -11.83 -26.83 -0.30
C PRO A 205 -10.97 -26.14 0.75
N VAL A 206 -11.57 -25.84 1.89
CA VAL A 206 -10.90 -25.31 3.07
C VAL A 206 -10.06 -26.43 3.66
N THR A 207 -8.74 -26.32 3.57
CA THR A 207 -7.85 -27.27 4.22
C THR A 207 -7.39 -26.73 5.56
N LYS A 208 -7.27 -27.63 6.56
CA LYS A 208 -6.67 -27.27 7.84
C LYS A 208 -5.19 -26.93 7.59
N PRO A 209 -4.74 -25.70 7.90
CA PRO A 209 -3.37 -25.32 7.62
C PRO A 209 -2.40 -26.13 8.45
N VAL A 210 -1.44 -26.79 7.80
CA VAL A 210 -0.24 -27.30 8.45
C VAL A 210 0.79 -26.19 8.41
N PHE A 211 1.05 -25.57 9.56
CA PHE A 211 1.98 -24.44 9.63
C PHE A 211 3.42 -24.94 9.53
N ASP A 212 4.19 -24.34 8.64
CA ASP A 212 5.65 -24.46 8.69
C ASP A 212 6.17 -23.59 9.85
N GLU A 213 6.27 -24.19 11.03
CA GLU A 213 6.74 -23.52 12.24
C GLU A 213 8.12 -22.88 12.06
N GLN A 214 9.00 -23.49 11.26
CA GLN A 214 10.33 -22.93 11.02
C GLN A 214 10.23 -21.62 10.24
N SER A 215 9.46 -21.60 9.16
CA SER A 215 9.24 -20.39 8.36
C SER A 215 8.48 -19.30 9.12
N VAL A 216 7.47 -19.67 9.91
CA VAL A 216 6.68 -18.73 10.72
C VAL A 216 7.55 -18.08 11.79
N LEU A 217 8.24 -18.90 12.60
CA LEU A 217 9.01 -18.44 13.76
C LEU A 217 10.32 -17.74 13.37
N LYS A 218 10.80 -17.91 12.12
CA LYS A 218 11.97 -17.20 11.61
C LYS A 218 11.83 -15.67 11.69
N GLU A 219 10.60 -15.16 11.56
CA GLU A 219 10.30 -13.73 11.67
C GLU A 219 9.88 -13.30 13.09
N ARG A 220 9.83 -14.23 14.05
CA ARG A 220 9.56 -13.89 15.46
C ARG A 220 10.75 -13.14 16.04
N ARG A 221 10.49 -11.97 16.64
CA ARG A 221 11.52 -11.29 17.41
C ARG A 221 11.83 -12.13 18.64
N LYS A 222 13.11 -12.42 18.83
CA LYS A 222 13.60 -12.94 20.10
C LYS A 222 13.32 -11.86 21.15
N THR A 223 12.39 -12.14 22.05
CA THR A 223 12.38 -11.44 23.34
C THR A 223 13.67 -11.87 24.02
N ASN A 224 14.64 -10.96 24.15
CA ASN A 224 15.71 -11.21 25.11
C ASN A 224 15.00 -11.51 26.43
N PRO A 225 15.26 -12.65 27.09
CA PRO A 225 14.78 -12.82 28.45
C PRO A 225 15.29 -11.59 29.19
N THR A 226 14.36 -10.89 29.82
CA THR A 226 14.59 -9.72 30.67
C THR A 226 16.04 -9.69 31.13
N SER A 227 16.84 -8.74 30.60
CA SER A 227 17.95 -8.24 31.39
C SER A 227 17.30 -7.91 32.73
N LYS A 228 17.58 -8.72 33.76
CA LYS A 228 17.21 -8.38 35.13
C LYS A 228 17.59 -6.91 35.26
N CYS A 229 16.61 -6.05 35.53
CA CYS A 229 16.88 -4.73 36.04
C CYS A 229 17.66 -4.97 37.33
N LEU A 230 18.99 -5.02 37.23
CA LEU A 230 19.83 -4.70 38.35
C LEU A 230 19.49 -3.25 38.65
N PRO A 231 19.03 -2.93 39.88
CA PRO A 231 18.83 -1.54 40.25
C PRO A 231 20.17 -0.85 40.06
N PHE A 232 20.22 0.08 39.11
CA PHE A 232 21.32 1.02 39.00
C PHE A 232 21.21 1.92 40.22
N VAL A 233 21.85 1.50 41.31
CA VAL A 233 22.09 2.34 42.48
C VAL A 233 23.09 3.39 42.02
N CYS A 234 22.60 4.60 41.77
CA CYS A 234 23.44 5.77 41.65
C CYS A 234 24.06 6.03 43.03
N SER A 235 25.30 5.57 43.23
CA SER A 235 26.12 6.05 44.34
C SER A 235 26.43 7.53 44.06
N LEU A 236 25.69 8.43 44.71
CA LEU A 236 26.10 9.81 44.88
C LEU A 236 27.36 9.80 45.75
N ASN A 237 28.53 9.92 45.12
CA ASN A 237 29.70 10.40 45.83
C ASN A 237 29.45 11.88 46.15
N GLN A 238 29.02 12.11 47.39
CA GLN A 238 29.20 13.39 48.06
C GLN A 238 30.69 13.70 48.02
N THR A 239 31.05 14.69 47.21
CA THR A 239 32.27 15.46 47.45
C THR A 239 31.77 16.80 47.95
N GLU A 240 31.84 16.93 49.27
CA GLU A 240 31.86 18.22 49.93
C GLU A 240 32.91 19.09 49.25
N ASN A 241 32.56 20.33 48.93
CA ASN A 241 33.52 21.41 49.00
C ASN A 241 32.81 22.70 49.40
N ASN A 242 33.37 23.25 50.46
CA ASN A 242 33.01 24.46 51.16
C ASN A 242 32.84 25.66 50.24
N GLU A 243 31.94 26.55 50.65
CA GLU A 243 31.82 27.91 50.17
C GLU A 243 33.11 28.69 50.39
N SER A 244 33.51 29.50 49.40
CA SER A 244 33.97 30.87 49.65
C SER A 244 34.07 31.65 48.33
N SER A 245 33.26 32.72 48.26
CA SER A 245 33.54 34.02 47.66
C SER A 245 34.29 34.09 46.30
N SER A 246 33.62 34.64 45.28
CA SER A 246 33.94 35.96 44.68
C SER A 246 33.31 36.07 43.28
N GLU A 247 32.87 37.30 42.97
CA GLU A 247 32.25 37.73 41.72
C GLU A 247 33.10 37.40 40.47
N GLY A 248 32.44 37.06 39.36
CA GLY A 248 33.06 37.18 38.03
C GLY A 248 32.65 36.13 37.00
N ASN A 249 32.07 36.64 35.91
CA ASN A 249 31.99 36.05 34.55
C ASN A 249 30.90 35.02 34.24
N LYS A 250 29.98 35.50 33.41
CA LYS A 250 28.74 34.88 32.95
C LYS A 250 28.90 34.04 31.66
N GLU A 251 30.09 33.52 31.35
CA GLU A 251 30.36 33.02 29.98
C GLU A 251 30.70 31.54 29.78
N ASP A 252 30.92 30.70 30.79
CA ASP A 252 31.61 29.40 30.52
C ASP A 252 30.82 28.11 30.81
N SER A 253 29.52 28.08 30.56
CA SER A 253 28.70 26.86 30.73
C SER A 253 28.36 26.11 29.43
N ILE A 254 28.72 26.64 28.25
CA ILE A 254 28.38 26.02 26.95
C ILE A 254 29.54 25.18 26.37
N SER A 255 30.78 25.36 26.84
CA SER A 255 31.96 24.68 26.27
C SER A 255 32.07 23.20 26.67
N ARG A 256 31.45 22.77 27.78
CA ARG A 256 31.65 21.42 28.35
C ARG A 256 30.84 20.30 27.67
N TYR A 257 29.90 20.63 26.78
CA TYR A 257 29.07 19.65 26.05
C TYR A 257 29.44 19.48 24.57
N ASN A 258 30.46 20.18 24.08
CA ASN A 258 30.83 20.16 22.67
C ASN A 258 31.88 19.08 22.33
N SER A 259 31.74 17.90 22.93
CA SER A 259 32.49 16.72 22.52
C SER A 259 31.90 16.26 21.20
N GLY A 260 32.45 16.71 20.07
CA GLY A 260 32.04 16.36 18.70
C GLY A 260 32.18 14.88 18.33
N TRP A 261 32.15 13.96 19.30
CA TRP A 261 32.28 12.52 19.14
C TRP A 261 31.27 11.94 18.14
N HIS A 262 30.09 12.55 18.04
CA HIS A 262 28.99 12.12 17.19
C HIS A 262 29.24 12.35 15.70
N TYR A 263 30.12 13.29 15.32
CA TYR A 263 30.48 13.51 13.91
C TYR A 263 31.34 12.39 13.32
N TYR A 264 32.12 11.70 14.17
CA TYR A 264 33.00 10.61 13.74
C TYR A 264 32.26 9.27 13.59
N TYR A 265 31.10 9.11 14.23
CA TYR A 265 30.34 7.85 14.25
C TYR A 265 29.23 7.76 13.19
N PHE A 266 28.71 8.90 12.72
CA PHE A 266 27.56 8.92 11.81
C PHE A 266 27.89 9.62 10.49
N SER A 267 27.86 8.85 9.40
CA SER A 267 28.04 9.36 8.03
C SER A 267 26.80 10.06 7.45
N SER A 268 25.68 10.06 8.17
CA SER A 268 24.41 10.65 7.74
C SER A 268 23.85 11.56 8.83
N TYR A 269 23.69 12.84 8.49
CA TYR A 269 23.12 13.86 9.36
C TYR A 269 21.75 13.47 9.92
N ASP A 270 20.87 12.89 9.09
CA ASP A 270 19.55 12.46 9.54
C ASP A 270 19.57 11.30 10.55
N ARG A 271 20.62 10.47 10.55
CA ARG A 271 20.79 9.40 11.54
C ARG A 271 21.29 9.96 12.86
N MET A 272 22.25 10.88 12.78
CA MET A 272 22.78 11.61 13.92
C MET A 272 21.67 12.40 14.64
N LEU A 273 20.84 13.15 13.90
CA LEU A 273 19.74 13.93 14.48
C LEU A 273 18.72 13.05 15.20
N ARG A 274 18.34 11.93 14.58
CA ARG A 274 17.41 10.98 15.20
C ARG A 274 17.98 10.40 16.47
N MET A 275 19.26 10.04 16.49
CA MET A 275 19.93 9.45 17.65
C MET A 275 19.99 10.45 18.81
N VAL A 276 20.36 11.71 18.55
CA VAL A 276 20.37 12.78 19.57
C VAL A 276 18.95 13.09 20.10
N ALA A 277 17.94 13.11 19.23
CA ALA A 277 16.55 13.29 19.65
C ALA A 277 16.07 12.15 20.56
N TRP A 278 16.44 10.90 20.25
CA TRP A 278 16.16 9.75 21.12
C TRP A 278 16.87 9.85 22.47
N MET A 279 18.12 10.27 22.52
CA MET A 279 18.85 10.47 23.78
C MET A 279 18.18 11.54 24.66
N LYS A 280 17.78 12.68 24.06
CA LYS A 280 17.07 13.75 24.79
C LYS A 280 15.72 13.28 25.30
N ARG A 281 14.96 12.54 24.49
CA ARG A 281 13.67 11.96 24.88
C ARG A 281 13.81 10.96 26.02
N PHE A 282 14.85 10.12 25.96
CA PHE A 282 15.18 9.19 27.03
C PHE A 282 15.48 9.92 28.34
N VAL A 283 16.35 10.94 28.31
CA VAL A 283 16.68 11.76 29.49
C VAL A 283 15.45 12.46 30.06
N PHE A 284 14.60 13.02 29.20
CA PHE A 284 13.34 13.66 29.62
C PHE A 284 12.42 12.67 30.33
N ASN A 285 12.23 11.47 29.76
CA ASN A 285 11.40 10.42 30.35
C ASN A 285 11.95 9.90 31.68
N CYS A 286 13.27 9.81 31.82
CA CYS A 286 13.91 9.42 33.08
C CYS A 286 13.74 10.48 34.18
N ARG A 287 13.55 11.75 33.83
CA ARG A 287 13.40 12.86 34.79
C ARG A 287 11.94 13.10 35.20
N ASN A 288 10.97 12.66 34.40
CA ASN A 288 9.54 12.89 34.63
C ASN A 288 8.78 11.56 34.82
N SER A 289 9.01 10.92 35.97
CA SER A 289 8.56 9.55 36.31
C SER A 289 7.03 9.35 36.38
N THR A 290 6.22 10.41 36.36
CA THR A 290 4.75 10.33 36.48
C THR A 290 3.98 10.36 35.16
N SER A 291 4.64 10.53 34.02
CA SER A 291 3.98 10.46 32.71
C SER A 291 4.04 9.03 32.14
N ARG A 292 3.05 8.21 32.50
CA ARG A 292 2.81 6.92 31.83
C ARG A 292 2.57 7.16 30.34
N ILE A 293 3.00 6.19 29.52
CA ILE A 293 2.94 6.15 28.06
C ILE A 293 1.47 6.13 27.60
N THR A 294 0.80 7.27 27.64
CA THR A 294 -0.53 7.49 27.06
C THR A 294 -0.59 8.93 26.62
N ASP A 295 -0.13 9.19 25.39
CA ASP A 295 -0.78 10.07 24.43
C ASP A 295 0.11 10.25 23.19
N PHE A 296 -0.20 9.47 22.15
CA PHE A 296 0.19 9.81 20.79
C PHE A 296 -0.86 10.74 20.21
N ARG A 297 -0.68 12.05 20.36
CA ARG A 297 -1.35 13.07 19.54
C ARG A 297 -0.45 14.29 19.33
N GLN A 298 0.26 14.34 18.21
CA GLN A 298 -0.10 15.11 17.02
C GLN A 298 1.05 15.11 16.01
N ILE A 299 0.68 15.32 14.76
CA ILE A 299 1.51 15.38 13.57
C ILE A 299 2.37 16.65 13.63
N GLY A 300 3.68 16.46 13.46
CA GLY A 300 4.74 17.45 13.69
C GLY A 300 5.83 16.79 14.53
N VAL A 301 7.11 17.12 14.36
CA VAL A 301 8.20 16.47 15.13
C VAL A 301 8.90 17.53 16.01
N PRO A 302 8.29 17.95 17.14
CA PRO A 302 8.79 19.07 17.95
C PRO A 302 10.22 18.84 18.46
N ASP A 303 10.60 17.58 18.68
CA ASP A 303 11.93 17.20 19.17
C ASP A 303 13.03 17.42 18.10
N LEU A 304 12.70 17.31 16.80
CA LEU A 304 13.62 17.64 15.70
C LEU A 304 13.71 19.16 15.53
N ASP A 305 12.61 19.87 15.74
CA ASP A 305 12.55 21.33 15.65
C ASP A 305 13.34 21.99 16.78
N GLN A 306 13.21 21.54 18.04
CA GLN A 306 14.05 22.00 19.17
C GLN A 306 15.54 21.68 19.00
N ALA A 307 15.87 20.54 18.35
CA ALA A 307 17.26 20.19 18.05
C ALA A 307 17.83 21.03 16.89
N GLY A 308 16.99 21.46 15.94
CA GLY A 308 17.35 22.29 14.80
C GLY A 308 17.36 23.79 15.07
N GLU A 309 16.55 24.28 16.02
CA GLU A 309 16.35 25.69 16.34
C GLU A 309 17.64 26.37 16.83
N VAL A 310 18.48 25.64 17.55
CA VAL A 310 19.72 26.17 18.14
C VAL A 310 20.84 26.36 17.11
N VAL A 311 20.78 25.73 15.91
CA VAL A 311 22.00 25.57 15.08
C VAL A 311 21.97 26.21 13.69
N LEU A 312 20.87 26.34 12.92
CA LEU A 312 21.02 26.85 11.53
C LEU A 312 19.74 27.36 10.81
N ASN A 313 19.11 28.42 11.31
CA ASN A 313 17.78 28.83 10.84
C ASN A 313 17.69 29.67 9.53
N LYS A 314 18.76 30.32 9.02
CA LYS A 314 18.63 31.21 7.84
C LYS A 314 18.90 30.54 6.49
N ARG A 315 19.96 29.72 6.38
CA ARG A 315 20.41 29.14 5.10
C ARG A 315 19.53 27.97 4.63
N ILE A 316 18.92 27.25 5.58
CA ILE A 316 18.01 26.14 5.28
C ILE A 316 16.66 26.67 4.76
N LYS A 317 16.14 27.72 5.40
CA LYS A 317 14.90 28.39 4.94
C LYS A 317 15.04 28.93 3.51
N TYR A 318 16.20 29.51 3.20
CA TYR A 318 16.56 29.95 1.84
C TYR A 318 16.64 28.80 0.83
N ARG A 319 17.29 27.67 1.17
CA ARG A 319 17.39 26.50 0.27
C ARG A 319 16.02 25.84 0.03
N GLN A 320 15.17 25.78 1.04
CA GLN A 320 13.80 25.24 0.90
C GLN A 320 12.93 26.14 0.01
N GLN A 321 13.07 27.47 0.11
CA GLN A 321 12.43 28.41 -0.81
C GLN A 321 12.92 28.18 -2.25
N LEU A 322 14.23 28.07 -2.46
CA LEU A 322 14.81 27.85 -3.79
C LEU A 322 14.31 26.55 -4.46
N ILE A 323 14.19 25.45 -3.69
CA ILE A 323 13.66 24.17 -4.20
C ILE A 323 12.17 24.29 -4.58
N THR A 324 11.41 25.02 -3.77
CA THR A 324 9.98 25.23 -4.02
C THR A 324 9.77 26.07 -5.28
N ASP A 325 10.57 27.12 -5.45
CA ASP A 325 10.53 27.99 -6.63
C ASP A 325 10.94 27.26 -7.91
N ILE A 326 12.02 26.46 -7.85
CA ILE A 326 12.46 25.64 -9.00
C ILE A 326 11.36 24.65 -9.41
N ARG A 327 10.70 23.98 -8.45
CA ARG A 327 9.61 23.05 -8.77
C ARG A 327 8.40 23.74 -9.37
N LYS A 328 8.06 24.94 -8.88
CA LYS A 328 6.95 25.72 -9.40
C LYS A 328 7.23 26.12 -10.86
N ARG A 329 8.42 26.65 -11.13
CA ARG A 329 8.85 27.05 -12.48
C ARG A 329 8.98 25.86 -13.43
N PHE A 330 9.57 24.74 -12.99
CA PHE A 330 9.64 23.53 -13.82
C PHE A 330 8.25 23.00 -14.22
N ARG A 331 7.27 23.06 -13.32
CA ARG A 331 5.91 22.60 -13.62
C ARG A 331 5.18 23.54 -14.59
N SER A 332 5.30 24.86 -14.41
CA SER A 332 4.62 25.82 -15.28
C SER A 332 5.31 26.01 -16.62
N GLU A 333 6.65 26.11 -16.62
CA GLU A 333 7.44 26.48 -17.79
C GLU A 333 7.85 25.27 -18.63
N TYR A 334 8.15 24.11 -18.02
CA TYR A 334 8.62 22.94 -18.78
C TYR A 334 7.49 21.93 -19.06
N LEU A 335 6.78 21.48 -18.02
CA LEU A 335 5.68 20.53 -18.18
C LEU A 335 4.45 21.14 -18.87
N GLY A 336 4.20 22.44 -18.70
CA GLY A 336 3.15 23.17 -19.41
C GLY A 336 3.36 23.19 -20.93
N LEU A 337 4.62 23.29 -21.38
CA LEU A 337 4.97 23.28 -22.81
C LEU A 337 4.92 21.87 -23.43
N LEU A 338 5.13 20.82 -22.63
CA LEU A 338 5.05 19.42 -23.10
C LEU A 338 3.62 18.97 -23.45
N ILE A 339 2.58 19.67 -22.96
CA ILE A 339 1.18 19.34 -23.25
C ILE A 339 0.73 19.84 -24.64
N GLN A 340 1.47 20.75 -25.29
CA GLN A 340 1.05 21.35 -26.56
C GLN A 340 1.47 20.59 -27.82
N ARG A 341 2.09 19.41 -27.72
CA ARG A 341 2.56 18.68 -28.91
C ARG A 341 1.88 17.33 -29.10
N ASN A 342 0.55 17.36 -29.25
CA ASN A 342 -0.19 16.32 -29.97
C ASN A 342 -1.32 16.99 -30.78
N GLU A 343 -0.96 17.44 -31.97
CA GLU A 343 -1.92 17.63 -33.06
C GLU A 343 -2.53 16.27 -33.43
N HIS A 344 -3.82 16.28 -33.77
CA HIS A 344 -4.67 15.15 -34.19
C HIS A 344 -5.39 14.37 -33.07
N LYS A 345 -6.27 15.04 -32.32
CA LYS A 345 -7.38 14.35 -31.64
C LYS A 345 -8.49 14.01 -32.64
N LYS A 346 -8.52 12.75 -33.08
CA LYS A 346 -9.75 12.14 -33.64
C LYS A 346 -10.83 12.10 -32.55
N HIS A 347 -12.08 12.27 -32.96
CA HIS A 347 -13.27 12.41 -32.13
C HIS A 347 -13.40 11.24 -31.13
N GLY A 348 -13.16 11.53 -29.84
CA GLY A 348 -13.26 10.59 -28.72
C GLY A 348 -14.68 10.50 -28.17
N ARG A 349 -15.04 9.33 -27.66
CA ARG A 349 -16.39 8.91 -27.25
C ARG A 349 -17.01 9.83 -26.18
N GLU A 350 -18.31 10.07 -26.31
CA GLU A 350 -19.10 10.92 -25.41
C GLU A 350 -19.19 10.31 -23.99
N ILE A 351 -18.80 11.08 -22.96
CA ILE A 351 -18.95 10.70 -21.55
C ILE A 351 -20.43 10.74 -21.19
N LYS A 352 -20.97 9.65 -20.65
CA LYS A 352 -22.38 9.53 -20.23
C LYS A 352 -22.51 9.59 -18.71
N LEU A 353 -23.64 10.11 -18.25
CA LEU A 353 -24.06 10.08 -16.84
C LEU A 353 -24.01 8.64 -16.30
N GLY A 354 -23.56 8.48 -15.04
CA GLY A 354 -23.50 7.19 -14.36
C GLY A 354 -22.22 6.36 -14.59
N LYS A 355 -21.22 6.85 -15.34
CA LYS A 355 -19.90 6.20 -15.43
C LYS A 355 -19.01 6.52 -14.22
N VAL A 356 -18.17 5.56 -13.83
CA VAL A 356 -17.13 5.75 -12.80
C VAL A 356 -15.88 6.35 -13.46
N VAL A 357 -15.41 7.48 -12.95
CA VAL A 357 -14.23 8.19 -13.46
C VAL A 357 -13.27 8.53 -12.30
N GLY A 358 -11.95 8.50 -12.54
CA GLY A 358 -10.91 8.88 -11.59
C GLY A 358 -10.37 10.28 -11.91
N SER A 359 -9.95 11.03 -10.89
CA SER A 359 -9.50 12.43 -11.05
C SER A 359 -7.97 12.57 -10.96
N ASP A 360 -7.40 13.34 -11.90
CA ASP A 360 -5.96 13.47 -12.20
C ASP A 360 -5.12 14.25 -11.17
N ASN A 361 -5.71 14.74 -10.07
CA ASN A 361 -5.02 15.65 -9.14
C ASN A 361 -4.17 14.95 -8.06
N VAL A 362 -4.11 13.61 -8.06
CA VAL A 362 -3.31 12.80 -7.12
C VAL A 362 -2.56 11.71 -7.89
N LYS A 363 -1.61 11.01 -7.25
CA LYS A 363 -1.03 9.77 -7.80
C LYS A 363 -2.16 8.81 -8.20
N CYS A 364 -2.01 8.13 -9.34
CA CYS A 364 -3.00 7.18 -9.87
C CYS A 364 -3.47 6.14 -8.83
N THR A 365 -2.65 5.81 -7.84
CA THR A 365 -2.98 4.92 -6.71
C THR A 365 -4.05 5.45 -5.76
N ASP A 366 -4.21 6.76 -5.68
CA ASP A 366 -5.06 7.46 -4.73
C ASP A 366 -6.17 8.24 -5.44
N TRP A 367 -6.42 7.94 -6.72
CA TRP A 367 -7.48 8.58 -7.48
C TRP A 367 -8.82 8.31 -6.80
N PRO A 368 -9.54 9.36 -6.37
CA PRO A 368 -10.89 9.18 -5.88
C PRO A 368 -11.74 8.73 -7.06
N LEU A 369 -12.24 7.49 -6.98
CA LEU A 369 -13.24 6.99 -7.92
C LEU A 369 -14.57 7.66 -7.59
N GLY A 370 -15.25 8.17 -8.61
CA GLY A 370 -16.54 8.85 -8.44
C GLY A 370 -17.47 8.62 -9.62
N PHE A 371 -18.78 8.73 -9.36
CA PHE A 371 -19.81 8.64 -10.37
C PHE A 371 -20.04 10.01 -11.02
N VAL A 372 -20.14 10.05 -12.35
CA VAL A 372 -20.54 11.26 -13.07
C VAL A 372 -22.01 11.55 -12.77
N ILE A 373 -22.25 12.64 -12.04
CA ILE A 373 -23.59 13.12 -11.68
C ILE A 373 -24.08 14.24 -12.60
N GLU A 374 -23.17 14.98 -13.22
CA GLU A 374 -23.52 16.10 -14.09
C GLU A 374 -22.43 16.32 -15.15
N LEU A 375 -22.86 16.60 -16.39
CA LEU A 375 -21.99 16.99 -17.50
C LEU A 375 -22.12 18.50 -17.68
N LEU A 376 -21.01 19.23 -17.66
CA LEU A 376 -21.01 20.68 -17.84
C LEU A 376 -20.43 21.05 -19.21
N PRO A 377 -21.27 21.22 -20.25
CA PRO A 377 -20.85 21.62 -21.57
C PRO A 377 -20.37 23.08 -21.58
N GLY A 378 -19.32 23.35 -22.38
CA GLY A 378 -18.87 24.70 -22.67
C GLY A 378 -19.83 25.44 -23.61
N LYS A 379 -19.52 26.71 -23.91
CA LYS A 379 -20.30 27.56 -24.84
C LYS A 379 -20.40 27.00 -26.27
N ASP A 380 -19.51 26.08 -26.62
CA ASP A 380 -19.44 25.37 -27.90
C ASP A 380 -20.10 23.97 -27.86
N GLY A 381 -20.82 23.64 -26.78
CA GLY A 381 -21.50 22.36 -26.61
C GLY A 381 -20.60 21.19 -26.21
N VAL A 382 -19.27 21.40 -26.15
CA VAL A 382 -18.31 20.34 -25.80
C VAL A 382 -18.17 20.25 -24.28
N THR A 383 -18.50 19.09 -23.71
CA THR A 383 -18.28 18.79 -22.29
C THR A 383 -16.79 18.70 -22.01
N ARG A 384 -16.26 19.69 -21.28
CA ARG A 384 -14.87 19.75 -20.81
C ARG A 384 -14.75 19.51 -19.31
N LEU A 385 -15.84 19.63 -18.58
CA LEU A 385 -15.90 19.53 -17.14
C LEU A 385 -17.03 18.59 -16.74
N VAL A 386 -16.76 17.70 -15.79
CA VAL A 386 -17.75 16.80 -15.22
C VAL A 386 -17.78 16.95 -13.70
N ARG A 387 -18.99 16.90 -13.13
CA ARG A 387 -19.19 16.84 -11.69
C ARG A 387 -19.26 15.38 -11.28
N LEU A 388 -18.39 14.99 -10.36
CA LEU A 388 -18.29 13.65 -9.81
C LEU A 388 -18.81 13.63 -8.38
N ARG A 389 -19.52 12.56 -8.02
CA ARG A 389 -19.81 12.21 -6.62
C ARG A 389 -18.84 11.13 -6.18
N THR A 390 -18.00 11.46 -5.20
CA THR A 390 -17.03 10.54 -4.59
C THR A 390 -17.42 10.24 -3.14
N SER A 391 -16.76 9.26 -2.52
CA SER A 391 -16.97 8.93 -1.09
C SER A 391 -16.64 10.06 -0.12
N LYS A 392 -15.91 11.09 -0.57
CA LYS A 392 -15.50 12.25 0.23
C LYS A 392 -16.30 13.52 -0.09
N GLY A 393 -17.29 13.44 -0.98
CA GLY A 393 -18.08 14.57 -1.45
C GLY A 393 -18.02 14.76 -2.97
N GLU A 394 -18.47 15.93 -3.42
CA GLU A 394 -18.56 16.26 -4.84
C GLU A 394 -17.31 17.00 -5.33
N LEU A 395 -16.83 16.63 -6.51
CA LEU A 395 -15.62 17.19 -7.11
C LEU A 395 -15.88 17.52 -8.58
N PHE A 396 -15.26 18.58 -9.08
CA PHE A 396 -15.25 18.93 -10.50
C PHE A 396 -13.91 18.50 -11.10
N THR A 397 -13.95 17.80 -12.23
CA THR A 397 -12.74 17.38 -12.94
C THR A 397 -12.87 17.62 -14.43
N ALA A 398 -11.74 17.83 -15.10
CA ALA A 398 -11.71 17.91 -16.56
C ALA A 398 -12.12 16.56 -17.16
N SER A 399 -12.82 16.58 -18.29
CA SER A 399 -13.18 15.40 -19.07
C SER A 399 -11.96 14.88 -19.85
N THR A 400 -10.96 14.37 -19.15
CA THR A 400 -9.81 13.71 -19.76
C THR A 400 -9.96 12.20 -19.59
N GLU A 401 -10.03 11.48 -20.71
CA GLU A 401 -10.01 10.02 -20.76
C GLU A 401 -8.62 9.54 -20.33
N ASN A 402 -8.44 9.28 -19.04
CA ASN A 402 -7.31 8.53 -18.53
C ASN A 402 -7.78 7.21 -17.93
N PHE A 403 -8.28 6.31 -18.78
CA PHE A 403 -8.37 4.90 -18.44
C PHE A 403 -7.71 4.07 -19.54
N PRO A 404 -6.79 3.15 -19.21
CA PRO A 404 -6.44 2.08 -20.13
C PRO A 404 -7.67 1.17 -20.28
N THR A 405 -8.12 1.00 -21.52
CA THR A 405 -9.11 -0.01 -21.92
C THR A 405 -8.60 -1.42 -21.71
#